data_AF-A0A0T7ZCN6-F1
#
_entry.id   AF-A0A0T7ZCN6-F1
#
_cell.length_a   1.000
_cell.length_b   1.000
_cell.length_c   1.000
_cell.angle_alpha   90.00
_cell.angle_beta   90.00
_cell.angle_gamma   90.00
#
_symmetry.space_group_name_H-M   'P 1'
#
loop_
_entity.id
_entity.type
_entity.pdbx_description
1 polymer ?
#
loop_
_entity_poly.entity_id
_entity_poly.type
_entity_poly.pdbx_seq_one_letter_code
_entity_poly.pdbx_strand_id
1 'polypeptide(L)'
;MKKEKKQLRYPGLKAGSIYGTVIFFIIPLIDTLTSENPNFISSLLNTKHIFKTILGAFFFGVMIQILISRRIEKAKKDQDED
;
A
#
# COMPACT_ATOMS: atom_id res chain seq x y z
N MET A 1 35.12 2.77 -9.53
CA MET A 1 34.08 1.77 -9.22
C MET A 1 33.78 1.76 -7.72
N LYS A 2 33.02 2.73 -7.21
CA LYS A 2 32.78 2.82 -5.75
C LYS A 2 31.50 3.61 -5.41
N LYS A 3 30.38 3.26 -6.00
CA LYS A 3 29.06 3.68 -5.52
C LYS A 3 28.10 2.48 -5.63
N GLU A 4 27.21 2.34 -4.65
CA GLU A 4 25.95 1.58 -4.76
C GLU A 4 25.89 0.05 -4.50
N LYS A 5 26.72 -0.51 -3.60
CA LYS A 5 26.49 -1.90 -3.11
C LYS A 5 26.04 -2.02 -1.64
N LYS A 6 25.57 -0.93 -1.01
CA LYS A 6 25.17 -0.94 0.42
C LYS A 6 23.67 -0.79 0.69
N GLN A 7 22.81 -0.62 -0.32
CA GLN A 7 21.35 -0.51 -0.09
C GLN A 7 20.62 -1.85 0.09
N LEU A 8 21.25 -3.00 -0.16
CA LEU A 8 20.59 -4.32 -0.03
C LEU A 8 20.74 -5.01 1.34
N ARG A 9 21.19 -4.32 2.39
CA ARG A 9 21.22 -4.91 3.73
C ARG A 9 19.86 -4.71 4.40
N TYR A 10 19.06 -5.78 4.41
CA TYR A 10 17.78 -5.95 5.12
C TYR A 10 16.49 -5.42 4.45
N PRO A 11 16.19 -5.76 3.18
CA PRO A 11 14.89 -5.46 2.58
C PRO A 11 13.73 -6.10 3.37
N GLY A 12 13.93 -7.31 3.91
CA GLY A 12 12.92 -8.03 4.69
C GLY A 12 12.64 -7.46 6.08
N LEU A 13 13.62 -6.83 6.74
CA LEU A 13 13.43 -6.28 8.10
C LEU A 13 12.66 -4.95 8.06
N LYS A 14 12.94 -4.10 7.08
CA LYS A 14 12.20 -2.85 6.86
C LYS A 14 10.77 -3.12 6.37
N ALA A 15 10.61 -4.07 5.45
CA ALA A 15 9.29 -4.53 5.03
C ALA A 15 8.51 -5.13 6.21
N GLY A 16 9.13 -6.01 7.00
CA GLY A 16 8.51 -6.61 8.18
C GLY A 16 8.03 -5.60 9.22
N SER A 17 8.73 -4.47 9.39
CA SER A 17 8.30 -3.40 10.32
C SER A 17 7.06 -2.65 9.84
N ILE A 18 6.99 -2.33 8.54
CA ILE A 18 5.80 -1.67 7.95
C ILE A 18 4.62 -2.65 7.92
N TYR A 19 4.85 -3.90 7.47
CA TYR A 19 3.83 -4.94 7.48
C TYR A 19 3.33 -5.25 8.89
N GLY A 20 4.22 -5.37 9.88
CA GLY A 20 3.86 -5.58 11.27
C GLY A 20 3.02 -4.43 11.83
N THR A 21 3.38 -3.19 11.52
CA THR A 21 2.59 -2.00 11.90
C THR A 21 1.21 -2.02 11.25
N VAL A 22 1.13 -2.27 9.95
CA VAL A 22 -0.15 -2.32 9.22
C VAL A 22 -1.05 -3.41 9.78
N ILE A 23 -0.52 -4.62 10.00
CA ILE A 23 -1.28 -5.76 10.51
C ILE A 23 -1.73 -5.53 11.97
N PHE A 24 -0.90 -4.88 12.79
CA PHE A 24 -1.22 -4.54 14.18
C PHE A 24 -2.45 -3.62 14.31
N PHE A 25 -2.69 -2.74 13.33
CA PHE A 25 -3.89 -1.90 13.30
C PHE A 25 -5.07 -2.59 12.59
N ILE A 26 -4.83 -3.33 11.51
CA ILE A 26 -5.88 -3.94 10.70
C ILE A 26 -6.56 -5.12 11.42
N ILE A 27 -5.82 -6.00 12.10
CA ILE A 27 -6.39 -7.17 12.79
C ILE A 27 -7.42 -6.79 13.86
N PRO A 28 -7.07 -5.99 14.89
CA PRO A 28 -8.04 -5.64 15.94
C PRO A 28 -9.19 -4.78 15.40
N LEU A 29 -8.97 -4.02 14.32
CA LEU A 29 -10.03 -3.28 13.64
C LEU A 29 -11.04 -4.22 12.97
N ILE A 30 -10.57 -5.22 12.23
CA ILE A 30 -11.43 -6.26 11.64
C ILE A 30 -12.14 -7.05 12.75
N ASP A 31 -11.42 -7.43 13.80
CA ASP A 31 -11.97 -8.17 14.93
C ASP A 31 -13.08 -7.37 15.63
N THR A 32 -12.85 -6.09 15.93
CA THR A 32 -13.83 -5.18 16.55
C THR A 32 -15.05 -4.93 15.66
N LEU A 33 -14.85 -4.79 14.34
CA LEU A 33 -15.95 -4.57 13.38
C LEU A 33 -16.75 -5.84 13.08
N THR A 34 -16.11 -7.02 13.18
CA THR A 34 -16.71 -8.32 12.84
C THR A 34 -17.23 -9.06 14.08
N SER A 35 -16.77 -8.69 15.28
CA SER A 35 -17.17 -9.30 16.55
C SER A 35 -18.67 -9.13 16.84
N GLU A 36 -19.27 -8.04 16.36
CA GLU A 36 -20.70 -7.75 16.57
C GLU A 36 -21.59 -8.35 15.46
N ASN A 37 -21.08 -8.47 14.23
CA ASN A 37 -21.78 -9.15 13.14
C ASN A 37 -20.76 -9.79 12.18
N PRO A 38 -20.73 -11.14 12.05
CA PRO A 38 -19.79 -11.83 11.14
C PRO A 38 -20.00 -11.43 9.67
N ASN A 39 -21.15 -10.85 9.35
CA ASN A 39 -21.49 -10.32 8.04
C ASN A 39 -21.40 -8.79 7.97
N PHE A 40 -20.73 -8.10 8.91
CA PHE A 40 -20.63 -6.63 8.88
C PHE A 40 -19.81 -6.15 7.68
N ILE A 41 -18.59 -6.69 7.53
CA ILE A 41 -17.75 -6.45 6.35
C ILE A 41 -18.48 -6.91 5.08
N SER A 42 -19.16 -8.06 5.16
CA SER A 42 -19.95 -8.60 4.05
C SER A 42 -21.14 -7.70 3.68
N SER A 43 -21.84 -7.09 4.64
CA SER A 43 -22.97 -6.16 4.41
C SER A 43 -22.49 -4.81 3.88
N LEU A 44 -21.35 -4.32 4.37
CA LEU A 44 -20.69 -3.14 3.84
C LEU A 44 -20.21 -3.36 2.39
N LEU A 45 -19.70 -4.56 2.10
CA LEU A 45 -19.36 -5.03 0.75
C LEU A 45 -20.61 -5.29 -0.13
N ASN A 46 -21.70 -5.76 0.47
CA ASN A 46 -22.97 -6.05 -0.20
C ASN A 46 -23.71 -4.75 -0.53
N THR A 47 -23.36 -3.65 0.14
CA THR A 47 -23.54 -2.27 -0.34
C THR A 47 -22.56 -2.01 -1.50
N LYS A 48 -22.61 -2.90 -2.50
CA LYS A 48 -21.67 -3.06 -3.62
C LYS A 48 -21.36 -1.75 -4.35
N HIS A 49 -22.29 -0.81 -4.34
CA HIS A 49 -22.12 0.49 -4.98
C HIS A 49 -21.17 1.43 -4.24
N ILE A 50 -21.24 1.52 -2.92
CA ILE A 50 -20.43 2.45 -2.14
C ILE A 50 -19.01 1.88 -2.00
N PHE A 51 -18.91 0.59 -1.68
CA PHE A 51 -17.60 -0.05 -1.53
C PHE A 51 -16.81 -0.08 -2.85
N LYS A 52 -17.44 -0.42 -3.99
CA LYS A 52 -16.75 -0.35 -5.29
C LYS A 52 -16.27 1.05 -5.63
N THR A 53 -17.05 2.08 -5.30
CA THR A 53 -16.69 3.47 -5.57
C THR A 53 -15.48 3.90 -4.74
N ILE A 54 -15.50 3.58 -3.44
CA ILE A 54 -14.38 3.87 -2.52
C ILE A 54 -13.12 3.10 -2.94
N LEU A 55 -13.28 1.80 -3.25
CA LEU A 55 -12.17 0.95 -3.69
C LEU A 55 -11.59 1.45 -5.03
N GLY A 56 -12.44 1.84 -5.97
CA GLY A 56 -12.04 2.44 -7.24
C GLY A 56 -11.28 3.75 -7.06
N ALA A 57 -11.74 4.66 -6.18
CA ALA A 57 -11.05 5.90 -5.87
C ALA A 57 -9.70 5.66 -5.19
N PHE A 58 -9.63 4.70 -4.26
CA PHE A 58 -8.38 4.28 -3.62
C PHE A 58 -7.37 3.75 -4.64
N PHE A 59 -7.77 2.79 -5.48
CA PHE A 59 -6.89 2.26 -6.53
C PHE A 59 -6.49 3.32 -7.55
N PHE A 60 -7.39 4.24 -7.90
CA PHE A 60 -7.05 5.36 -8.78
C PHE A 60 -5.97 6.25 -8.16
N GLY A 61 -6.11 6.61 -6.89
CA GLY A 61 -5.10 7.38 -6.15
C GLY A 61 -3.75 6.66 -6.09
N VAL A 62 -3.75 5.36 -5.74
CA VAL A 62 -2.55 4.53 -5.71
C VAL A 62 -1.92 4.40 -7.11
N MET A 63 -2.72 4.19 -8.15
CA MET A 63 -2.24 4.08 -9.54
C MET A 63 -1.54 5.36 -9.98
N ILE A 64 -2.14 6.53 -9.74
CA ILE A 64 -1.55 7.83 -10.05
C ILE A 64 -0.26 8.06 -9.26
N GLN A 65 -0.24 7.72 -7.97
CA GLN A 65 0.95 7.83 -7.13
C GLN A 65 2.10 6.94 -7.64
N ILE A 66 1.81 5.71 -8.08
CA ILE A 66 2.79 4.81 -8.70
C ILE A 66 3.29 5.38 -10.03
N LEU A 67 2.40 5.87 -10.89
CA LEU A 67 2.77 6.45 -12.18
C LEU A 67 3.67 7.68 -12.03
N ILE A 68 3.34 8.57 -11.10
CA ILE A 68 4.16 9.75 -10.77
C ILE A 68 5.52 9.32 -10.20
N SER A 69 5.54 8.36 -9.28
CA SER A 69 6.80 7.84 -8.71
C SER A 69 7.70 7.27 -9.79
N ARG A 70 7.14 6.48 -10.73
CA ARG A 70 7.90 5.95 -11.88
C ARG A 70 8.37 7.02 -12.84
N ARG A 71 7.58 8.08 -13.05
CA ARG A 71 7.98 9.23 -13.87
C ARG A 71 9.16 9.98 -13.23
N ILE A 72 9.12 10.20 -11.92
CA ILE A 72 10.21 10.84 -11.16
C ILE A 72 11.47 9.97 -11.20
N GLU A 73 11.33 8.65 -11.04
CA GLU A 73 12.46 7.71 -11.12
C GLU A 73 13.09 7.70 -12.52
N LYS A 74 12.27 7.68 -13.58
CA LYS A 74 12.77 7.80 -14.96
C LYS A 74 13.47 9.14 -15.22
N ALA A 75 12.87 10.25 -14.80
CA ALA A 75 13.45 11.58 -15.01
C ALA A 75 14.78 11.75 -14.24
N LYS A 76 14.88 11.20 -13.02
CA LYS A 76 16.14 11.15 -12.29
C LYS A 76 17.21 10.33 -13.02
N LYS A 77 16.82 9.18 -13.58
CA LYS A 77 17.75 8.32 -14.30
C LYS A 77 18.28 8.96 -15.60
N ASP A 78 17.44 9.71 -16.31
CA ASP A 78 17.87 10.50 -17.47
C ASP A 78 18.80 11.67 -17.07
N GLN A 79 18.65 12.25 -15.88
CA GLN A 79 19.55 13.32 -15.38
C GLN A 79 20.92 12.83 -14.88
N ASP A 80 21.06 11.54 -14.57
CA ASP A 80 22.32 10.95 -14.10
C ASP A 80 23.22 10.44 -15.26
N GLU A 81 22.74 10.51 -16.51
CA GLU A 81 23.50 10.14 -17.73
C GLU A 81 24.20 11.32 -18.44
N ASP A 82 24.07 12.55 -17.90
CA ASP A 82 24.80 13.76 -18.34
C ASP A 82 26.00 14.11 -17.44
#